data_AF-A0A2H9NSY1-F1
#
_entry.id   AF-A0A2H9NSY1-F1
#
_cell.length_a   1.000
_cell.length_b   1.000
_cell.length_c   1.000
_cell.angle_alpha   90.00
_cell.angle_beta   90.00
_cell.angle_gamma   90.00
#
_symmetry.space_group_name_H-M   'P 1'
#
loop_
_entity.id
_entity.type
_entity.pdbx_description
1 polymer ?
#
loop_
_entity_poly.entity_id
_entity_poly.type
_entity_poly.pdbx_seq_one_letter_code
_entity_poly.pdbx_strand_id
1 'polypeptide(L)'
;MREITPDIAWFIGITIGDGSLSGRMVRLWNNEEFLINKWIEVLNSRFDIPREKIKIRRLKSNRNGFKRNKETIESTVNSTIFKKRIKKLFENVLVASNVNISGPILQGIFDAEGSVNGRCEVVIWQKKDRQGDLITEFMKSRLKEIGIKFVVQNNDNFHIILIPGGFRNHDNIRKFSELIGFSHPKKRKWLDLDLEILSLNRKITEKEMIQFLERVESATVNDMVVNFKVIEHRIRHCLRKLEMKNKIIKTNIWPRRFLVLRAS
;
A
#
# COMPACT_ATOMS: atom_id res chain seq x y z
N MET A 1 25.47 -18.73 9.15
CA MET A 1 24.22 -17.94 9.20
C MET A 1 23.49 -18.24 7.90
N ARG A 2 22.19 -18.59 7.89
CA ARG A 2 21.48 -18.84 6.61
C ARG A 2 21.53 -17.56 5.76
N GLU A 3 21.72 -17.71 4.46
CA GLU A 3 21.69 -16.63 3.47
C GLU A 3 20.34 -15.90 3.50
N ILE A 4 20.36 -14.58 3.31
CA ILE A 4 19.13 -13.78 3.25
C ILE A 4 18.51 -13.96 1.86
N THR A 5 17.58 -14.92 1.76
CA THR A 5 16.76 -15.14 0.56
C THR A 5 15.71 -14.03 0.36
N PRO A 6 15.15 -13.86 -0.85
CA PRO A 6 14.05 -12.92 -1.12
C PRO A 6 12.84 -13.07 -0.18
N ASP A 7 12.47 -14.30 0.20
CA ASP A 7 11.34 -14.53 1.11
C ASP A 7 11.63 -14.01 2.52
N ILE A 8 12.86 -14.22 3.01
CA ILE A 8 13.31 -13.69 4.31
C ILE A 8 13.37 -12.17 4.25
N ALA A 9 13.86 -11.62 3.15
CA ALA A 9 13.93 -10.18 2.91
C ALA A 9 12.54 -9.52 2.95
N TRP A 10 11.57 -10.10 2.22
CA TRP A 10 10.16 -9.69 2.27
C TRP A 10 9.57 -9.83 3.68
N PHE A 11 9.83 -10.94 4.36
CA PHE A 11 9.37 -11.19 5.74
C PHE A 11 9.89 -10.14 6.73
N ILE A 12 11.16 -9.72 6.59
CA ILE A 12 11.70 -8.64 7.40
C ILE A 12 10.99 -7.33 7.05
N GLY A 13 10.80 -7.03 5.77
CA GLY A 13 10.08 -5.84 5.32
C GLY A 13 8.66 -5.70 5.90
N ILE A 14 7.85 -6.76 5.84
CA ILE A 14 6.49 -6.73 6.40
C ILE A 14 6.51 -6.63 7.93
N THR A 15 7.49 -7.27 8.59
CA THR A 15 7.67 -7.18 10.05
C THR A 15 8.11 -5.78 10.49
N ILE A 16 8.78 -5.01 9.63
CA ILE A 16 9.16 -3.63 9.89
C ILE A 16 7.94 -2.70 9.89
N GLY A 17 7.02 -2.88 8.95
CA GLY A 17 5.81 -2.07 8.85
C GLY A 17 4.79 -2.44 9.93
N ASP A 18 4.29 -3.68 9.88
CA ASP A 18 3.14 -4.12 10.67
C ASP A 18 3.51 -4.96 11.91
N GLY A 19 4.81 -5.14 12.17
CA GLY A 19 5.29 -6.06 13.21
C GLY A 19 5.72 -5.40 14.52
N SER A 20 5.92 -6.23 15.55
CA SER A 20 6.51 -5.81 16.82
C SER A 20 7.39 -6.90 17.44
N LEU A 21 8.51 -6.47 18.02
CA LEU A 21 9.49 -7.32 18.71
C LEU A 21 9.52 -7.00 20.22
N SER A 22 8.45 -7.30 20.97
CA SER A 22 8.33 -6.97 22.40
C SER A 22 8.50 -8.20 23.31
N GLY A 23 9.23 -8.06 24.42
CA GLY A 23 9.48 -9.17 25.35
C GLY A 23 10.13 -10.38 24.65
N ARG A 24 9.47 -11.54 24.70
CA ARG A 24 9.84 -12.78 23.98
C ARG A 24 9.06 -13.00 22.68
N MET A 25 8.22 -12.05 22.29
CA MET A 25 7.25 -12.20 21.20
C MET A 25 7.72 -11.49 19.93
N VAL A 26 7.48 -12.17 18.81
CA VAL A 26 7.46 -11.59 17.48
C VAL A 26 6.01 -11.60 17.03
N ARG A 27 5.46 -10.43 16.73
CA ARG A 27 4.05 -10.24 16.35
C ARG A 27 3.94 -9.59 14.99
N LEU A 28 2.86 -9.91 14.28
CA LEU A 28 2.41 -9.23 13.08
C LEU A 28 0.91 -8.95 13.22
N TRP A 29 0.49 -7.71 12.95
CA TRP A 29 -0.93 -7.34 12.87
C TRP A 29 -1.28 -6.91 11.46
N ASN A 30 -2.22 -7.59 10.82
CA ASN A 30 -2.69 -7.17 9.51
C ASN A 30 -4.18 -7.45 9.35
N ASN A 31 -4.89 -6.62 8.59
CA ASN A 31 -6.32 -6.79 8.32
C ASN A 31 -6.59 -7.70 7.12
N GLU A 32 -5.56 -8.19 6.44
CA GLU A 32 -5.65 -9.00 5.23
C GLU A 32 -5.02 -10.37 5.49
N GLU A 33 -5.86 -11.40 5.54
CA GLU A 33 -5.47 -12.78 5.87
C GLU A 33 -4.39 -13.35 4.95
N PHE A 34 -4.35 -12.88 3.69
CA PHE A 34 -3.30 -13.24 2.73
C PHE A 34 -1.89 -12.94 3.24
N LEU A 35 -1.66 -11.73 3.80
CA LEU A 35 -0.34 -11.34 4.28
C LEU A 35 0.07 -12.15 5.51
N ILE A 36 -0.88 -12.45 6.40
CA ILE A 36 -0.68 -13.31 7.56
C ILE A 36 -0.28 -14.72 7.13
N ASN A 37 -0.98 -15.30 6.16
CA ASN A 37 -0.67 -16.65 5.67
C ASN A 37 0.71 -16.70 5.01
N LYS A 38 1.07 -15.72 4.19
CA LYS A 38 2.40 -15.62 3.59
C LYS A 38 3.50 -15.46 4.66
N TRP A 39 3.24 -14.67 5.70
CA TRP A 39 4.17 -14.54 6.83
C TRP A 39 4.37 -15.87 7.57
N ILE A 40 3.30 -16.62 7.83
CA ILE A 40 3.33 -17.96 8.43
C ILE A 40 4.07 -18.96 7.55
N GLU A 41 3.88 -18.90 6.23
CA GLU A 41 4.57 -19.76 5.28
C GLU A 41 6.09 -19.59 5.36
N VAL A 42 6.57 -18.34 5.44
CA VAL A 42 8.01 -18.05 5.60
C VAL A 42 8.51 -18.54 6.96
N LEU A 43 7.72 -18.40 8.03
CA LEU A 43 8.07 -18.96 9.35
C LEU A 43 8.27 -20.48 9.31
N ASN A 44 7.34 -21.19 8.68
CA ASN A 44 7.40 -22.64 8.57
C ASN A 44 8.60 -23.08 7.71
N SER A 45 8.76 -22.50 6.52
CA SER A 45 9.71 -22.96 5.50
C SER A 45 11.15 -22.46 5.69
N ARG A 46 11.35 -21.26 6.26
CA ARG A 46 12.68 -20.64 6.37
C ARG A 46 13.21 -20.58 7.80
N PHE A 47 12.32 -20.68 8.79
CA PHE A 47 12.67 -20.58 10.21
C PHE A 47 12.37 -21.83 11.03
N ASP A 48 11.80 -22.87 10.41
CA ASP A 48 11.47 -24.14 11.05
C ASP A 48 10.56 -23.93 12.29
N ILE A 49 9.70 -22.90 12.24
CA ILE A 49 8.69 -22.62 13.26
C ILE A 49 7.39 -23.26 12.78
N PRO A 50 6.98 -24.41 13.33
CA PRO A 50 5.80 -25.10 12.84
C PRO A 50 4.51 -24.36 13.26
N ARG A 51 3.44 -24.56 12.49
CA ARG A 51 2.20 -23.78 12.59
C ARG A 51 1.57 -23.81 13.97
N GLU A 52 1.65 -24.92 14.69
CA GLU A 52 1.13 -25.10 16.05
C GLU A 52 1.83 -24.21 17.09
N LYS A 53 3.04 -23.74 16.82
CA LYS A 53 3.76 -22.77 17.67
C LYS A 53 3.39 -21.32 17.37
N ILE A 54 2.54 -21.09 16.38
CA ILE A 54 2.09 -19.76 15.96
C ILE A 54 0.68 -19.52 16.49
N LYS A 55 0.54 -18.54 17.38
CA LYS A 55 -0.76 -18.15 17.92
C LYS A 55 -1.42 -17.14 17.00
N ILE A 56 -2.60 -17.47 16.48
CA ILE A 56 -3.42 -16.58 15.64
C ILE A 56 -4.63 -16.11 16.45
N ARG A 57 -4.88 -14.80 16.45
CA ARG A 57 -6.05 -14.19 17.10
C ARG A 57 -6.71 -13.20 16.15
N ARG A 58 -8.03 -13.19 16.10
CA ARG A 58 -8.78 -12.13 15.43
C ARG A 58 -9.28 -11.11 16.45
N LEU A 59 -8.96 -9.86 16.23
CA LEU A 59 -9.24 -8.73 17.11
C LEU A 59 -10.26 -7.82 16.43
N LYS A 60 -11.37 -7.54 17.11
CA LYS A 60 -12.30 -6.48 16.69
C LYS A 60 -11.73 -5.14 17.12
N SER A 61 -11.28 -4.33 16.16
CA SER A 61 -10.83 -2.97 16.43
C SER A 61 -12.05 -2.06 16.62
N ASN A 62 -12.38 -1.73 17.87
CA ASN A 62 -13.23 -0.58 18.21
C ASN A 62 -12.34 0.66 18.34
N ARG A 63 -11.83 1.20 17.22
CA ARG A 63 -11.22 2.54 17.25
C ARG A 63 -12.33 3.58 17.27
N ASN A 64 -12.51 4.22 18.43
CA ASN A 64 -13.45 5.33 18.63
C ASN A 64 -13.31 6.37 17.50
N GLY A 65 -14.42 6.66 16.81
CA GLY A 65 -14.54 7.79 15.87
C GLY A 65 -14.71 7.42 14.38
N PHE A 66 -14.28 6.23 13.95
CA PHE A 66 -14.53 5.77 12.57
C PHE A 66 -15.19 4.38 12.62
N LYS A 67 -16.49 4.32 12.29
CA LYS A 67 -17.26 3.07 12.09
C LYS A 67 -16.66 2.23 10.96
N ARG A 68 -15.55 1.56 11.23
CA ARG A 68 -15.03 0.46 10.43
C ARG A 68 -14.73 -0.67 11.39
N ASN A 69 -15.68 -1.62 11.49
CA ASN A 69 -15.46 -2.96 12.04
C ASN A 69 -14.45 -3.70 11.17
N LYS A 70 -13.20 -3.23 11.14
CA LYS A 70 -12.12 -3.97 10.50
C LYS A 70 -11.60 -4.95 11.54
N GLU A 71 -11.78 -6.22 11.23
CA GLU A 71 -11.15 -7.31 11.95
C GLU A 71 -9.65 -7.26 11.64
N THR A 72 -8.82 -7.21 12.68
CA THR A 72 -7.37 -7.30 12.57
C THR A 72 -6.94 -8.68 13.01
N ILE A 73 -6.11 -9.34 12.24
CA ILE A 73 -5.54 -10.64 12.56
C ILE A 73 -4.17 -10.40 13.17
N GLU A 74 -3.97 -10.88 14.40
CA GLU A 74 -2.67 -10.94 15.08
C GLU A 74 -2.09 -12.34 14.91
N SER A 75 -0.85 -12.44 14.46
CA SER A 75 -0.05 -13.67 14.52
C SER A 75 1.16 -13.47 15.41
N THR A 76 1.38 -14.39 16.36
CA THR A 76 2.41 -14.27 17.39
C THR A 76 3.24 -15.54 17.51
N VAL A 77 4.57 -15.38 17.49
CA VAL A 77 5.54 -16.41 17.87
C VAL A 77 6.19 -16.01 19.20
N ASN A 78 6.12 -16.89 20.21
CA ASN A 78 6.72 -16.66 21.52
C ASN A 78 8.04 -17.44 21.66
N SER A 79 9.17 -16.80 21.36
CA SER A 79 10.49 -17.41 21.49
C SER A 79 11.59 -16.34 21.56
N THR A 80 12.35 -16.33 22.66
CA THR A 80 13.51 -15.43 22.84
C THR A 80 14.58 -15.67 21.78
N ILE A 81 14.84 -16.92 21.43
CA ILE A 81 15.85 -17.30 20.42
C ILE A 81 15.42 -16.77 19.06
N PHE A 82 14.15 -16.99 18.69
CA PHE A 82 13.61 -16.52 17.42
C PHE A 82 13.63 -14.99 17.34
N LYS A 83 13.19 -14.29 18.39
CA LYS A 83 13.28 -12.82 18.45
C LYS A 83 14.71 -12.31 18.27
N LYS A 84 15.70 -12.90 18.95
CA LYS A 84 17.12 -12.52 18.79
C LYS A 84 17.57 -12.71 17.33
N ARG A 85 17.16 -13.82 16.70
CA ARG A 85 17.45 -14.08 15.28
C ARG A 85 16.82 -13.03 14.36
N ILE A 86 15.55 -12.68 14.55
CA ILE A 86 14.89 -11.64 13.75
C ILE A 86 15.52 -10.27 13.95
N LYS A 87 15.87 -9.90 15.19
CA LYS A 87 16.58 -8.64 15.47
C LYS A 87 17.92 -8.56 14.74
N LYS A 88 18.71 -9.64 14.76
CA LYS A 88 19.97 -9.71 14.03
C LYS A 88 19.77 -9.62 12.51
N LEU A 89 18.75 -10.27 11.97
CA LEU A 89 18.41 -10.16 10.55
C LEU A 89 18.03 -8.74 10.16
N PHE A 90 17.24 -8.05 11.00
CA PHE A 90 16.90 -6.65 10.81
C PHE A 90 18.15 -5.76 10.77
N GLU A 91 19.05 -5.90 11.74
CA GLU A 91 20.33 -5.17 11.79
C GLU A 91 21.17 -5.42 10.52
N ASN A 92 21.28 -6.68 10.09
CA ASN A 92 22.00 -7.05 8.86
C ASN A 92 21.35 -6.44 7.61
N VAL A 93 20.02 -6.45 7.53
CA VAL A 93 19.26 -5.92 6.39
C VAL A 93 19.47 -4.41 6.25
N LEU A 94 19.48 -3.67 7.36
CA LEU A 94 19.67 -2.23 7.31
C LEU A 94 21.01 -1.84 6.66
N VAL A 95 22.06 -2.64 6.86
CA VAL A 95 23.41 -2.38 6.34
C VAL A 95 23.73 -3.09 5.01
N ALA A 96 22.94 -4.09 4.58
CA ALA A 96 23.27 -4.91 3.42
C ALA A 96 23.13 -4.15 2.09
N SER A 97 24.18 -3.97 1.29
CA SER A 97 24.14 -3.27 -0.01
C SER A 97 23.78 -4.14 -1.22
N ASN A 98 22.88 -5.12 -1.04
CA ASN A 98 22.55 -6.09 -2.09
C ASN A 98 21.20 -5.76 -2.76
N VAL A 99 21.26 -5.32 -4.02
CA VAL A 99 20.09 -4.99 -4.87
C VAL A 99 19.05 -6.12 -4.92
N ASN A 100 19.49 -7.38 -4.95
CA ASN A 100 18.61 -8.55 -5.02
C ASN A 100 17.78 -8.76 -3.74
N ILE A 101 18.17 -8.10 -2.64
CA ILE A 101 17.51 -8.18 -1.33
C ILE A 101 16.72 -6.88 -1.08
N SER A 102 17.25 -5.73 -1.54
CA SER A 102 16.62 -4.41 -1.44
C SER A 102 15.18 -4.39 -1.97
N GLY A 103 14.95 -4.93 -3.17
CA GLY A 103 13.61 -5.01 -3.78
C GLY A 103 12.59 -5.75 -2.90
N PRO A 104 12.85 -7.02 -2.52
CA PRO A 104 11.98 -7.77 -1.61
C PRO A 104 11.74 -7.13 -0.25
N ILE A 105 12.74 -6.50 0.39
CA ILE A 105 12.54 -5.77 1.66
C ILE A 105 11.55 -4.62 1.46
N LEU A 106 11.78 -3.80 0.43
CA LEU A 106 10.88 -2.70 0.09
C LEU A 106 9.48 -3.23 -0.21
N GLN A 107 9.36 -4.33 -0.95
CA GLN A 107 8.07 -4.96 -1.24
C GLN A 107 7.32 -5.32 0.04
N GLY A 108 8.00 -5.91 1.03
CA GLY A 108 7.41 -6.22 2.34
C GLY A 108 6.92 -4.96 3.07
N ILE A 109 7.72 -3.88 3.05
CA ILE A 109 7.33 -2.60 3.68
C ILE A 109 6.13 -1.97 2.96
N PHE A 110 6.11 -1.97 1.62
CA PHE A 110 5.00 -1.47 0.82
C PHE A 110 3.73 -2.33 0.96
N ASP A 111 3.87 -3.65 1.11
CA ASP A 111 2.75 -4.54 1.40
C ASP A 111 2.12 -4.27 2.76
N ALA A 112 2.89 -3.83 3.76
CA ALA A 112 2.35 -3.35 5.04
C ALA A 112 1.71 -1.95 4.88
N GLU A 113 2.54 -0.94 4.66
CA GLU A 113 2.17 0.47 4.86
C GLU A 113 1.90 1.23 3.54
N GLY A 114 2.30 0.65 2.42
CA GLY A 114 2.15 1.25 1.10
C GLY A 114 0.69 1.32 0.64
N SER A 115 0.38 2.34 -0.15
CA SER A 115 -0.90 2.51 -0.83
C SER A 115 -0.67 2.96 -2.26
N VAL A 116 -1.60 2.58 -3.12
CA VAL A 116 -1.70 3.06 -4.50
C VAL A 116 -2.97 3.87 -4.60
N ASN A 117 -2.91 5.03 -5.23
CA ASN A 117 -4.06 5.90 -5.42
C ASN A 117 -4.42 6.01 -6.91
N GLY A 118 -5.66 6.40 -7.24
CA GLY A 118 -6.08 6.60 -8.63
C GLY A 118 -5.40 7.79 -9.34
N ARG A 119 -4.37 8.41 -8.73
CA ARG A 119 -3.52 9.45 -9.33
C ARG A 119 -2.25 8.86 -9.94
N CYS A 120 -2.14 7.53 -9.98
CA CYS A 120 -0.94 6.86 -10.46
C CYS A 120 0.28 7.19 -9.60
N GLU A 121 0.12 7.17 -8.29
CA GLU A 121 1.18 7.40 -7.31
C GLU A 121 1.19 6.26 -6.29
N VAL A 122 2.39 5.83 -5.91
CA VAL A 122 2.58 4.94 -4.76
C VAL A 122 3.04 5.77 -3.58
N VAL A 123 2.38 5.62 -2.44
CA VAL A 123 2.65 6.40 -1.24
C VAL A 123 2.80 5.49 -0.04
N ILE A 124 3.75 5.82 0.83
CA ILE A 124 3.89 5.20 2.14
C ILE A 124 3.99 6.29 3.21
N TRP A 125 3.35 6.06 4.35
CA TRP A 125 3.39 6.95 5.49
C TRP A 125 4.13 6.25 6.62
N GLN A 126 5.20 6.86 7.09
CA GLN A 126 5.96 6.38 8.23
C GLN A 126 5.83 7.38 9.38
N LYS A 127 5.47 6.93 10.57
CA LYS A 127 5.34 7.81 11.74
C LYS A 127 6.68 8.50 12.04
N LYS A 128 6.63 9.77 12.46
CA LYS A 128 7.80 10.52 12.94
C LYS A 128 8.16 10.11 14.36
N ASP A 129 8.89 9.01 14.45
CA ASP A 129 9.58 8.58 15.66
C ASP A 129 10.94 7.98 15.28
N ARG A 130 11.76 7.65 16.28
CA ARG A 130 13.12 7.12 16.05
C ARG A 130 13.14 5.92 15.10
N GLN A 131 12.14 5.04 15.16
CA GLN A 131 12.08 3.88 14.27
C GLN A 131 11.68 4.31 12.87
N GLY A 132 10.70 5.20 12.75
CA GLY A 132 10.28 5.74 11.47
C GLY A 132 11.32 6.57 10.74
N ASP A 133 12.16 7.32 11.46
CA ASP A 133 13.32 8.03 10.89
C ASP A 133 14.27 7.03 10.21
N LEU A 134 14.63 5.95 10.93
CA LEU A 134 15.54 4.92 10.43
C LEU A 134 14.98 4.19 9.21
N ILE A 135 13.69 3.83 9.24
CA ILE A 135 13.02 3.16 8.12
C ILE A 135 12.94 4.09 6.91
N THR A 136 12.66 5.38 7.13
CA THR A 136 12.58 6.39 6.06
C THR A 136 13.93 6.57 5.39
N GLU A 137 15.02 6.73 6.14
CA GLU A 137 16.38 6.83 5.57
C GLU A 137 16.80 5.55 4.84
N PHE A 138 16.49 4.38 5.40
CA PHE A 138 16.69 3.11 4.72
C PHE A 138 15.95 3.08 3.37
N MET A 139 14.66 3.38 3.35
CA MET A 139 13.87 3.40 2.10
C MET A 139 14.44 4.38 1.08
N LYS A 140 14.83 5.59 1.50
CA LYS A 140 15.46 6.59 0.62
C LYS A 140 16.74 6.05 -0.03
N SER A 141 17.59 5.41 0.76
CA SER A 141 18.83 4.81 0.27
C SER A 141 18.53 3.70 -0.75
N ARG A 142 17.63 2.77 -0.42
CA ARG A 142 17.30 1.64 -1.30
C ARG A 142 16.59 2.04 -2.58
N LEU A 143 15.64 2.96 -2.51
CA LEU A 143 14.97 3.47 -3.71
C LEU A 143 15.95 4.16 -4.66
N LYS A 144 16.93 4.92 -4.14
CA LYS A 144 18.01 5.49 -4.95
C LYS A 144 18.88 4.42 -5.58
N GLU A 145 19.30 3.41 -4.79
CA GLU A 145 20.14 2.30 -5.24
C GLU A 145 19.52 1.57 -6.44
N ILE A 146 18.21 1.32 -6.40
CA ILE A 146 17.51 0.63 -7.49
C ILE A 146 16.97 1.59 -8.59
N GLY A 147 17.31 2.88 -8.52
CA GLY A 147 16.96 3.87 -9.54
C GLY A 147 15.49 4.27 -9.59
N ILE A 148 14.74 4.14 -8.49
CA ILE A 148 13.36 4.63 -8.36
C ILE A 148 13.37 6.08 -7.89
N LYS A 149 12.73 6.96 -8.65
CA LYS A 149 12.54 8.37 -8.27
C LYS A 149 11.45 8.45 -7.21
N PHE A 150 11.67 9.28 -6.20
CA PHE A 150 10.69 9.55 -5.15
C PHE A 150 10.80 10.99 -4.65
N VAL A 151 9.76 11.45 -3.98
CA VAL A 151 9.68 12.72 -3.25
C VAL A 151 9.42 12.40 -1.79
N VAL A 152 10.11 13.10 -0.89
CA VAL A 152 9.83 13.03 0.55
C VAL A 152 9.05 14.29 0.93
N GLN A 153 7.89 14.08 1.52
CA GLN A 153 7.10 15.12 2.17
C GLN A 153 7.03 14.82 3.66
N ASN A 154 6.83 15.85 4.46
CA ASN A 154 6.74 15.72 5.92
C ASN A 154 5.53 16.52 6.40
N ASN A 155 4.76 15.96 7.33
CA ASN A 155 3.83 16.71 8.17
C ASN A 155 4.21 16.52 9.64
N ASP A 156 3.42 17.03 10.59
CA ASP A 156 3.78 16.97 12.02
C ASP A 156 3.94 15.54 12.56
N ASN A 157 3.25 14.57 11.96
CA ASN A 157 3.14 13.22 12.50
C ASN A 157 3.84 12.15 11.64
N PHE A 158 4.12 12.43 10.36
CA PHE A 158 4.55 11.42 9.39
C PHE A 158 5.61 11.94 8.42
N HIS A 159 6.55 11.07 8.07
CA HIS A 159 7.28 11.07 6.82
C HIS A 159 6.42 10.43 5.74
N ILE A 160 6.37 11.03 4.57
CA ILE A 160 5.59 10.56 3.43
C ILE A 160 6.55 10.39 2.27
N ILE A 161 6.79 9.13 1.87
CA ILE A 161 7.53 8.85 0.63
C ILE A 161 6.51 8.65 -0.48
N LEU A 162 6.62 9.47 -1.52
CA LEU A 162 5.78 9.43 -2.70
C LEU A 162 6.63 9.01 -3.89
N ILE A 163 6.23 7.95 -4.58
CA ILE A 163 6.81 7.51 -5.85
C ILE A 163 5.89 8.08 -6.94
N PRO A 164 6.31 9.17 -7.61
CA PRO A 164 5.46 9.83 -8.58
C PRO A 164 5.32 8.96 -9.82
N GLY A 165 4.09 8.84 -10.29
CA GLY A 165 3.80 8.43 -11.65
C GLY A 165 3.17 9.55 -12.45
N GLY A 166 2.08 9.22 -13.14
CA GLY A 166 1.48 10.10 -14.12
C GLY A 166 2.21 10.06 -15.46
N PHE A 167 1.67 10.79 -16.45
CA PHE A 167 2.16 10.75 -17.82
C PHE A 167 3.62 11.19 -18.00
N ARG A 168 4.16 12.01 -17.08
CA ARG A 168 5.56 12.45 -17.10
C ARG A 168 6.53 11.50 -16.40
N ASN A 169 6.03 10.56 -15.58
CA ASN A 169 6.85 9.61 -14.84
C ASN A 169 6.36 8.16 -15.03
N HIS A 170 5.81 7.85 -16.21
CA HIS A 170 5.25 6.52 -16.49
C HIS A 170 6.29 5.41 -16.27
N ASP A 171 7.52 5.62 -16.73
CA ASP A 171 8.60 4.64 -16.55
C ASP A 171 8.98 4.43 -15.08
N ASN A 172 8.75 5.41 -14.20
CA ASN A 172 9.06 5.29 -12.78
C ASN A 172 8.12 4.30 -12.07
N ILE A 173 6.82 4.36 -12.38
CA ILE A 173 5.83 3.40 -11.86
C ILE A 173 6.02 2.02 -12.47
N ARG A 174 6.40 1.94 -13.75
CA ARG A 174 6.74 0.66 -14.39
C ARG A 174 7.92 -0.01 -13.70
N LYS A 175 9.04 0.71 -13.52
CA LYS A 175 10.19 0.23 -12.76
C LYS A 175 9.82 -0.16 -11.34
N PHE A 176 8.98 0.61 -10.66
CA PHE A 176 8.50 0.25 -9.33
C PHE A 176 7.77 -1.09 -9.37
N SER A 177 6.85 -1.30 -10.32
CA SER A 177 6.08 -2.53 -10.47
C SER A 177 6.93 -3.77 -10.75
N GLU A 178 8.01 -3.60 -11.52
CA GLU A 178 8.95 -4.66 -11.90
C GLU A 178 9.95 -5.00 -10.78
N LEU A 179 10.50 -3.99 -10.11
CA LEU A 179 11.60 -4.17 -9.15
C LEU A 179 11.14 -4.35 -7.69
N ILE A 180 9.97 -3.80 -7.33
CA ILE A 180 9.41 -3.85 -5.98
C ILE A 180 8.00 -4.46 -6.05
N GLY A 181 7.08 -3.76 -6.71
CA GLY A 181 5.68 -4.14 -6.85
C GLY A 181 4.96 -4.31 -5.50
N PHE A 182 3.86 -5.07 -5.56
CA PHE A 182 3.13 -5.52 -4.38
C PHE A 182 2.90 -7.01 -4.51
N SER A 183 3.06 -7.74 -3.41
CA SER A 183 2.52 -9.10 -3.34
C SER A 183 1.07 -9.10 -2.86
N HIS A 184 0.62 -8.04 -2.19
CA HIS A 184 -0.76 -7.88 -1.77
C HIS A 184 -1.71 -7.78 -3.00
N PRO A 185 -2.68 -8.71 -3.18
CA PRO A 185 -3.51 -8.78 -4.40
C PRO A 185 -4.30 -7.50 -4.70
N LYS A 186 -4.94 -6.87 -3.69
CA LYS A 186 -5.67 -5.61 -3.89
C LYS A 186 -4.75 -4.45 -4.31
N LYS A 187 -3.61 -4.26 -3.64
CA LYS A 187 -2.63 -3.21 -3.98
C LYS A 187 -2.03 -3.46 -5.38
N ARG A 188 -1.73 -4.72 -5.71
CA ARG A 188 -1.29 -5.13 -7.04
C ARG A 188 -2.29 -4.78 -8.14
N LYS A 189 -3.58 -5.12 -7.95
CA LYS A 189 -4.66 -4.75 -8.89
C LYS A 189 -4.75 -3.24 -9.13
N TRP A 190 -4.57 -2.43 -8.10
CA TRP A 190 -4.55 -0.96 -8.26
C TRP A 190 -3.31 -0.47 -9.01
N LEU A 191 -2.14 -1.05 -8.74
CA LEU A 191 -0.91 -0.73 -9.48
C LEU A 191 -1.02 -1.11 -10.97
N ASP A 192 -1.59 -2.28 -11.26
CA ASP A 192 -1.83 -2.73 -12.63
C ASP A 192 -2.83 -1.81 -13.36
N LEU A 193 -3.89 -1.37 -12.66
CA LEU A 193 -4.83 -0.38 -13.19
C LEU A 193 -4.14 0.96 -13.50
N ASP A 194 -3.26 1.44 -12.63
CA ASP A 194 -2.51 2.67 -12.89
C ASP A 194 -1.60 2.55 -14.12
N LEU A 195 -0.91 1.41 -14.28
CA LEU A 195 -0.12 1.13 -15.49
C LEU A 195 -1.00 1.13 -16.75
N GLU A 196 -2.19 0.54 -16.67
CA GLU A 196 -3.15 0.57 -17.76
C GLU A 196 -3.61 2.00 -18.09
N ILE A 197 -3.99 2.80 -17.08
CA ILE A 197 -4.39 4.21 -17.25
C ILE A 197 -3.30 5.01 -17.96
N LEU A 198 -2.03 4.81 -17.54
CA LEU A 198 -0.89 5.49 -18.13
C LEU A 198 -0.64 5.07 -19.58
N SER A 199 -0.82 3.78 -19.88
CA SER A 199 -0.69 3.25 -21.25
C SER A 199 -1.75 3.80 -22.21
N LEU A 200 -3.00 3.96 -21.73
CA LEU A 200 -4.11 4.45 -22.55
C LEU A 200 -4.06 5.96 -22.78
N ASN A 201 -3.56 6.73 -21.80
CA ASN A 201 -3.58 8.21 -21.80
C ASN A 201 -4.94 8.83 -22.19
N ARG A 202 -6.02 8.10 -21.90
CA ARG A 202 -7.38 8.48 -22.31
C ARG A 202 -7.84 9.74 -21.59
N LYS A 203 -8.53 10.61 -22.33
CA LYS A 203 -9.30 11.73 -21.77
C LYS A 203 -10.76 11.34 -21.67
N ILE A 204 -11.46 11.88 -20.68
CA ILE A 204 -12.90 11.70 -20.50
C ILE A 204 -13.63 12.99 -20.87
N THR A 205 -14.78 12.86 -21.52
CA THR A 205 -15.67 13.97 -21.86
C THR A 205 -16.79 14.14 -20.83
N GLU A 206 -17.38 15.34 -20.79
CA GLU A 206 -18.59 15.61 -19.99
C GLU A 206 -19.76 14.68 -20.38
N LYS A 207 -19.92 14.38 -21.68
CA LYS A 207 -20.99 13.51 -22.20
C LYS A 207 -20.85 12.07 -21.67
N GLU A 208 -19.64 11.50 -21.75
CA GLU A 208 -19.38 10.15 -21.23
C GLU A 208 -19.65 10.06 -19.72
N MET A 209 -19.29 11.10 -18.95
CA MET A 209 -19.51 11.15 -17.51
C MET A 209 -21.00 11.17 -17.17
N ILE A 210 -21.80 11.98 -17.87
CA ILE A 210 -23.25 12.07 -17.67
C ILE A 210 -23.89 10.72 -18.01
N GLN A 211 -23.58 10.16 -19.19
CA GLN A 211 -24.14 8.86 -19.63
C GLN A 211 -23.83 7.73 -18.65
N PHE A 212 -22.65 7.72 -18.03
CA PHE A 212 -22.33 6.75 -16.99
C PHE A 212 -23.19 6.96 -15.75
N LEU A 213 -23.29 8.18 -15.22
CA LEU A 213 -24.08 8.51 -14.04
C LEU A 213 -25.60 8.41 -14.25
N GLU A 214 -26.09 8.46 -15.48
CA GLU A 214 -27.49 8.14 -15.79
C GLU A 214 -27.76 6.63 -15.69
N ARG A 215 -26.75 5.80 -15.97
CA ARG A 215 -26.82 4.33 -15.89
C ARG A 215 -26.58 3.80 -14.48
N VAL A 216 -25.76 4.49 -13.68
CA VAL A 216 -25.46 4.13 -12.29
C VAL A 216 -26.09 5.17 -11.36
N GLU A 217 -27.00 4.76 -10.48
CA GLU A 217 -27.71 5.69 -9.56
C GLU A 217 -26.78 6.65 -8.83
N SER A 218 -25.59 6.15 -8.44
CA SER A 218 -24.51 6.97 -7.92
C SER A 218 -23.16 6.26 -8.07
N ALA A 219 -22.08 7.03 -8.17
CA ALA A 219 -20.72 6.49 -8.22
C ALA A 219 -19.73 7.33 -7.41
N THR A 220 -18.70 6.68 -6.87
CA THR A 220 -17.53 7.35 -6.30
C THR A 220 -16.52 7.67 -7.40
N VAL A 221 -15.53 8.52 -7.08
CA VAL A 221 -14.42 8.80 -8.00
C VAL A 221 -13.63 7.53 -8.34
N ASN A 222 -13.49 6.60 -7.39
CA ASN A 222 -12.76 5.36 -7.65
C ASN A 222 -13.51 4.46 -8.63
N ASP A 223 -14.84 4.39 -8.53
CA ASP A 223 -15.66 3.63 -9.48
C ASP A 223 -15.49 4.17 -10.90
N MET A 224 -15.43 5.51 -11.02
CA MET A 224 -15.19 6.17 -12.30
C MET A 224 -13.76 5.93 -12.83
N VAL A 225 -12.74 5.96 -11.97
CA VAL A 225 -11.36 5.63 -12.36
C VAL A 225 -11.29 4.22 -12.94
N VAL A 226 -11.90 3.24 -12.27
CA VAL A 226 -11.95 1.84 -12.72
C VAL A 226 -12.74 1.72 -14.03
N ASN A 227 -13.92 2.33 -14.13
CA ASN A 227 -14.78 2.23 -15.30
C ASN A 227 -14.17 2.89 -16.54
N PHE A 228 -13.65 4.10 -16.41
CA PHE A 228 -13.16 4.86 -17.54
C PHE A 228 -11.69 4.60 -17.87
N LYS A 229 -10.93 4.03 -16.92
CA LYS A 229 -9.47 3.88 -17.00
C LYS A 229 -8.79 5.23 -17.28
N VAL A 230 -9.14 6.21 -16.43
CA VAL A 230 -8.65 7.58 -16.53
C VAL A 230 -8.16 8.04 -15.15
N ILE A 231 -7.03 8.77 -15.12
CA ILE A 231 -6.45 9.30 -13.89
C ILE A 231 -7.44 10.18 -13.11
N GLU A 232 -7.44 10.03 -11.79
CA GLU A 232 -8.37 10.67 -10.85
C GLU A 232 -8.50 12.18 -11.07
N HIS A 233 -7.39 12.89 -11.35
CA HIS A 233 -7.43 14.34 -11.55
C HIS A 233 -8.32 14.74 -12.75
N ARG A 234 -8.28 13.98 -13.86
CA ARG A 234 -9.12 14.24 -15.03
C ARG A 234 -10.60 13.98 -14.73
N ILE A 235 -10.91 12.93 -13.97
CA ILE A 235 -12.27 12.65 -13.46
C ILE A 235 -12.77 13.83 -12.62
N ARG A 236 -12.00 14.25 -11.61
CA ARG A 236 -12.37 15.36 -10.72
C ARG A 236 -12.56 16.68 -11.47
N HIS A 237 -11.71 16.96 -12.45
CA HIS A 237 -11.84 18.15 -13.28
C HIS A 237 -13.16 18.16 -14.07
N CYS A 238 -13.51 17.02 -14.67
CA CYS A 238 -14.78 16.86 -15.38
C CYS A 238 -15.98 17.02 -14.43
N LEU A 239 -15.95 16.38 -13.25
CA LEU A 239 -17.01 16.50 -12.25
C LEU A 239 -17.21 17.95 -11.81
N ARG A 240 -16.12 18.69 -11.50
CA ARG A 240 -16.23 20.12 -11.14
C ARG A 240 -16.89 20.96 -12.22
N LYS A 241 -16.55 20.72 -13.49
CA LYS A 241 -17.21 21.41 -14.62
C LYS A 241 -18.70 21.12 -14.69
N LEU A 242 -19.10 19.87 -14.46
CA LEU A 242 -20.50 19.47 -14.44
C LEU A 242 -21.26 20.03 -13.23
N GLU A 243 -20.64 20.08 -12.05
CA GLU A 243 -21.19 20.71 -10.85
C GLU A 243 -21.45 22.21 -11.09
N MET A 244 -20.48 22.95 -11.66
CA MET A 244 -20.66 24.37 -11.99
C MET A 244 -21.76 24.62 -13.04
N LYS A 245 -22.04 23.63 -13.89
CA LYS A 245 -23.13 23.64 -14.87
C LYS A 245 -24.46 23.11 -14.29
N ASN A 246 -24.52 22.80 -12.99
CA ASN A 246 -25.66 22.16 -12.33
C ASN A 246 -26.16 20.90 -13.05
N LYS A 247 -25.25 20.08 -13.59
CA LYS A 247 -25.60 18.80 -14.25
C LYS A 247 -25.52 17.59 -13.32
N ILE A 248 -24.73 17.69 -12.24
CA ILE A 248 -24.55 16.62 -11.26
C ILE A 248 -24.56 17.17 -9.83
N ILE A 249 -24.92 16.33 -8.87
CA ILE A 249 -24.85 16.60 -7.43
C ILE A 249 -23.82 15.68 -6.79
N LYS A 250 -23.09 16.21 -5.81
CA LYS A 250 -22.21 15.46 -4.92
C LYS A 250 -22.84 15.31 -3.54
N THR A 251 -22.96 14.08 -3.08
CA THR A 251 -23.52 13.76 -1.76
C THR A 251 -22.49 13.96 -0.64
N ASN A 252 -22.96 14.28 0.57
CA ASN A 252 -22.13 14.31 1.78
C ASN A 252 -21.87 12.92 2.39
N ILE A 253 -22.42 11.84 1.82
CA ILE A 253 -22.17 10.46 2.26
C ILE A 253 -20.71 10.10 1.98
N TRP A 254 -20.01 9.45 2.92
CA TRP A 254 -18.63 9.00 2.73
C TRP A 254 -18.58 7.50 2.35
N PRO A 255 -17.85 7.09 1.30
CA PRO A 255 -17.10 7.93 0.37
C PRO A 255 -18.03 8.80 -0.49
N ARG A 256 -17.60 10.05 -0.77
CA ARG A 256 -18.35 11.03 -1.57
C ARG A 256 -18.81 10.43 -2.89
N ARG A 257 -20.13 10.40 -3.12
CA ARG A 257 -20.77 9.92 -4.36
C ARG A 257 -21.31 11.07 -5.21
N PHE A 258 -21.42 10.80 -6.51
CA PHE A 258 -21.93 11.71 -7.53
C PHE A 258 -23.12 11.07 -8.25
N LEU A 259 -24.12 11.88 -8.60
CA LEU A 259 -25.32 11.49 -9.35
C LEU A 259 -25.79 12.62 -10.27
N VAL A 260 -26.55 12.30 -11.30
CA VAL A 260 -27.10 13.29 -12.26
C VAL A 260 -28.34 13.97 -11.69
N LEU A 261 -28.45 15.29 -11.92
CA LEU A 261 -29.67 16.05 -11.67
C LEU A 261 -30.73 15.62 -12.68
N ARG A 262 -31.74 14.88 -12.23
CA ARG A 262 -32.94 14.66 -13.04
C ARG A 262 -33.73 15.96 -13.04
N ALA A 263 -33.99 16.51 -14.23
CA ALA A 263 -34.98 17.56 -14.38
C ALA A 263 -36.32 16.98 -13.89
N SER A 264 -36.80 17.49 -12.77
CA SER A 264 -38.19 17.35 -12.32
C SER A 264 -39.10 18.23 -13.15
#